data_AF-A0A2H0DZ19-F1
#
_entry.id   AF-A0A2H0DZ19-F1
#
_cell.length_a   1.000
_cell.length_b   1.000
_cell.length_c   1.000
_cell.angle_alpha   90.00
_cell.angle_beta   90.00
_cell.angle_gamma   90.00
#
_symmetry.space_group_name_H-M   'P 1'
#
loop_
_entity.id
_entity.type
_entity.pdbx_description
1 polymer ?
#
loop_
_entity_poly.entity_id
_entity_poly.type
_entity_poly.pdbx_seq_one_letter_code
_entity_poly.pdbx_strand_id
1 'polypeptide(L)'
;KDDKAFWIKYKRAETEDLPKLMTGHVDFLQIRNGMVHILDYKGEGADKVKPIEQLTIYAMALSRLTGLRLYHFKCAWFDEKTYYEFYPLHVVYKKKQGRRKNIKTKEGIYRLNEKIGAIKDMKPTA
;
A
#
# COMPACT_ATOMS: atom_id res chain seq x y z
N LYS A 1 57.15 5.88 11.70
CA LYS A 1 56.02 6.83 11.88
C LYS A 1 55.70 7.35 10.51
N ASP A 2 54.71 6.78 9.83
CA ASP A 2 54.18 7.39 8.60
C ASP A 2 52.72 6.99 8.50
N ASP A 3 51.88 7.92 8.96
CA ASP A 3 50.43 7.80 9.04
C ASP A 3 49.86 7.85 7.63
N LYS A 4 49.45 6.68 7.11
CA LYS A 4 48.68 6.59 5.86
C LYS A 4 47.28 7.15 6.12
N ALA A 5 47.13 8.45 5.90
CA ALA A 5 45.83 9.11 5.91
C ALA A 5 44.95 8.55 4.79
N PHE A 6 43.97 7.73 5.18
CA PHE A 6 42.89 7.27 4.29
C PHE A 6 41.92 8.42 4.04
N TRP A 7 42.14 9.16 2.96
CA TRP A 7 41.18 10.15 2.48
C TRP A 7 40.06 9.44 1.71
N ILE A 8 38.96 9.13 2.40
CA ILE A 8 37.71 8.78 1.74
C ILE A 8 37.17 10.06 1.10
N LYS A 9 37.40 10.22 -0.21
CA LYS A 9 36.79 11.29 -1.00
C LYS A 9 35.28 11.08 -1.02
N TYR A 10 34.54 11.80 -0.19
CA TYR A 10 33.10 11.93 -0.36
C TYR A 10 32.84 12.69 -1.67
N LYS A 11 32.53 11.93 -2.73
CA LYS A 11 32.05 12.48 -3.99
C LYS A 11 30.69 13.09 -3.72
N ARG A 12 30.56 14.41 -3.87
CA ARG A 12 29.28 15.11 -3.73
C ARG A 12 28.36 14.56 -4.82
N ALA A 13 27.26 13.90 -4.44
CA ALA A 13 26.30 13.36 -5.40
C ALA A 13 25.78 14.52 -6.25
N GLU A 14 25.97 14.45 -7.57
CA GLU A 14 25.42 15.44 -8.48
C GLU A 14 23.92 15.16 -8.68
N THR A 15 23.16 16.18 -9.06
CA THR A 15 21.69 16.07 -9.17
C THR A 15 21.23 15.01 -10.18
N GLU A 16 22.11 14.64 -11.12
CA GLU A 16 21.86 13.59 -12.13
C GLU A 16 22.01 12.17 -11.56
N ASP A 17 22.73 11.99 -10.45
CA ASP A 17 22.88 10.71 -9.75
C ASP A 17 21.71 10.42 -8.80
N LEU A 18 20.87 11.42 -8.52
CA LEU A 18 19.70 11.26 -7.68
C LEU A 18 18.54 10.63 -8.48
N PRO A 19 17.83 9.64 -7.92
CA PRO A 19 16.64 9.11 -8.56
C PRO A 19 15.65 10.25 -8.82
N LYS A 20 15.07 10.28 -10.03
CA LYS A 20 14.14 11.31 -10.48
C LYS A 20 13.10 11.62 -9.40
N LEU A 21 13.12 12.85 -8.90
CA LEU A 21 12.19 13.30 -7.85
C LEU A 21 10.76 13.25 -8.40
N MET A 22 9.91 12.46 -7.75
CA MET A 22 8.48 12.41 -8.08
C MET A 22 7.74 13.41 -7.20
N THR A 23 7.18 14.44 -7.83
CA THR A 23 6.39 15.50 -7.18
C THR A 23 4.95 15.47 -7.69
N GLY A 24 4.01 15.99 -6.91
CA GLY A 24 2.63 16.14 -7.35
C GLY A 24 1.85 17.11 -6.46
N HIS A 25 0.72 17.58 -6.95
CA HIS A 25 -0.22 18.43 -6.24
C HIS A 25 -1.41 17.59 -5.78
N VAL A 26 -1.90 17.86 -4.56
CA VAL A 26 -3.11 17.24 -4.02
C VAL A 26 -4.19 18.31 -4.04
N ASP A 27 -5.34 18.03 -4.64
CA ASP A 27 -6.44 19.00 -4.74
C ASP A 27 -6.99 19.37 -3.36
N PHE A 28 -7.42 18.36 -2.60
CA PHE A 28 -7.95 18.58 -1.26
C PHE A 28 -7.42 17.57 -0.25
N LEU A 29 -7.14 18.08 0.95
CA LEU A 29 -6.77 17.29 2.11
C LEU A 29 -7.68 17.65 3.27
N GLN A 30 -8.34 16.65 3.86
CA GLN A 30 -9.28 16.84 4.96
C GLN A 30 -9.00 15.88 6.10
N ILE A 31 -9.35 16.29 7.33
CA ILE A 31 -9.38 15.39 8.49
C ILE A 31 -10.85 15.16 8.83
N ARG A 32 -11.32 13.91 8.72
CA ARG A 32 -12.71 13.52 9.04
C ARG A 32 -12.68 12.26 9.89
N ASN A 33 -13.36 12.28 11.04
CA ASN A 33 -13.45 11.15 11.96
C ASN A 33 -12.07 10.55 12.33
N GLY A 34 -11.06 11.39 12.55
CA GLY A 34 -9.70 10.95 12.89
C GLY A 34 -8.92 10.31 11.72
N MET A 35 -9.43 10.37 10.50
CA MET A 35 -8.75 9.89 9.29
C MET A 35 -8.43 11.03 8.33
N VAL A 36 -7.26 10.93 7.69
CA VAL A 36 -6.82 11.84 6.64
C VAL A 36 -7.46 11.42 5.32
N HIS A 37 -8.26 12.29 4.73
CA HIS A 37 -8.94 12.10 3.46
C HIS A 37 -8.21 12.90 2.38
N ILE A 38 -7.67 12.20 1.39
CA ILE A 38 -7.07 12.77 0.19
C ILE A 38 -8.15 12.72 -0.90
N LEU A 39 -8.57 13.88 -1.39
CA LEU A 39 -9.61 13.98 -2.42
C LEU A 39 -9.04 14.58 -3.70
N ASP A 40 -9.45 14.03 -4.83
CA ASP A 40 -9.02 14.40 -6.18
C ASP A 40 -10.29 14.63 -7.03
N TYR A 41 -10.46 15.82 -7.58
CA TYR A 41 -11.66 16.19 -8.35
C TYR A 41 -11.44 15.87 -9.83
N LYS A 42 -12.34 15.07 -10.43
CA LYS A 42 -12.18 14.61 -11.82
C LYS A 42 -13.16 15.21 -12.82
N GLY A 43 -14.10 16.06 -12.37
CA GLY A 43 -15.12 16.64 -13.23
C GLY A 43 -16.04 15.57 -13.85
N GLU A 44 -16.66 15.87 -14.99
CA GLU A 44 -17.62 14.95 -15.61
C GLU A 44 -16.97 13.60 -15.98
N GLY A 45 -17.51 12.53 -15.40
CA GLY A 45 -17.07 11.16 -15.70
C GLY A 45 -16.04 10.61 -14.73
N ALA A 46 -16.10 10.99 -13.45
CA ALA A 46 -15.35 10.34 -12.38
C ALA A 46 -15.56 8.81 -12.37
N ASP A 47 -16.72 8.34 -12.83
CA ASP A 47 -17.05 6.92 -12.95
C ASP A 47 -16.17 6.19 -13.99
N LYS A 48 -15.69 6.91 -15.01
CA LYS A 48 -14.90 6.36 -16.13
C LYS A 48 -13.41 6.31 -15.81
N VAL A 49 -12.93 7.09 -14.85
CA VAL A 49 -11.51 7.21 -14.49
C VAL A 49 -11.28 6.63 -13.10
N LYS A 50 -10.24 5.81 -12.94
CA LYS A 50 -9.87 5.23 -11.64
C LYS A 50 -8.47 5.70 -11.25
N PRO A 51 -8.33 6.86 -10.57
CA PRO A 51 -7.03 7.43 -10.17
C PRO A 51 -6.40 6.71 -8.96
N ILE A 52 -6.56 5.39 -8.86
CA ILE A 52 -6.15 4.60 -7.69
C ILE A 52 -4.64 4.69 -7.47
N GLU A 53 -3.83 4.59 -8.53
CA GLU A 53 -2.37 4.61 -8.45
C GLU A 53 -1.86 5.97 -7.97
N GLN A 54 -2.32 7.06 -8.59
CA GLN A 54 -1.97 8.44 -8.24
C GLN A 54 -2.32 8.74 -6.78
N LEU A 55 -3.56 8.47 -6.37
CA LEU A 55 -4.02 8.68 -5.00
C LEU A 55 -3.26 7.82 -3.98
N THR A 56 -2.87 6.59 -4.37
CA THR A 56 -2.06 5.72 -3.50
C THR A 56 -0.65 6.29 -3.31
N ILE A 57 -0.05 6.83 -4.38
CA ILE A 57 1.26 7.49 -4.30
C ILE A 57 1.20 8.70 -3.37
N TYR A 58 0.15 9.53 -3.45
CA TYR A 58 -0.02 10.65 -2.53
C TYR A 58 -0.14 10.20 -1.07
N ALA A 59 -0.93 9.16 -0.79
CA ALA A 59 -1.03 8.59 0.56
C ALA A 59 0.32 8.08 1.07
N MET A 60 1.10 7.40 0.23
CA MET A 60 2.44 6.92 0.61
C MET A 60 3.42 8.07 0.84
N ALA A 61 3.39 9.11 0.01
CA ALA A 61 4.23 10.29 0.16
C ALA A 61 3.91 11.04 1.46
N LEU A 62 2.62 11.29 1.72
CA LEU A 62 2.17 11.94 2.96
C LEU A 62 2.46 11.09 4.19
N SER A 63 2.29 9.76 4.10
CA SER A 63 2.65 8.83 5.18
C SER A 63 4.12 8.95 5.56
N ARG A 64 5.03 9.03 4.57
CA ARG A 64 6.47 9.24 4.81
C ARG A 64 6.79 10.64 5.32
N LEU A 65 6.10 11.66 4.82
CA LEU A 65 6.32 13.06 5.22
C LEU A 65 5.87 13.35 6.65
N THR A 66 4.73 12.77 7.07
CA THR A 66 4.10 13.04 8.37
C THR A 66 4.40 11.99 9.44
N GLY A 67 4.92 10.83 9.05
CA GLY A 67 5.08 9.68 9.94
C GLY A 67 3.78 8.94 10.28
N LEU A 68 2.64 9.36 9.73
CA LEU A 68 1.36 8.67 9.91
C LEU A 68 1.35 7.35 9.14
N ARG A 69 0.78 6.31 9.74
CA ARG A 69 0.61 5.01 9.08
C ARG A 69 -0.47 5.10 8.00
N LEU A 70 -0.29 4.40 6.87
CA LEU A 70 -1.29 4.29 5.79
C LEU A 70 -2.69 3.85 6.26
N TYR A 71 -2.78 3.21 7.43
CA TYR A 71 -4.05 2.87 8.09
C TYR A 71 -4.95 4.07 8.37
N HIS A 72 -4.36 5.26 8.62
CA HIS A 72 -5.13 6.48 8.92
C HIS A 72 -5.57 7.25 7.67
N PHE A 73 -5.27 6.74 6.47
CA PHE A 73 -5.58 7.42 5.21
C PHE A 73 -6.79 6.80 4.53
N LYS A 74 -7.62 7.66 3.94
CA LYS A 74 -8.63 7.34 2.95
C LYS A 74 -8.36 8.17 1.71
N CYS A 75 -8.51 7.56 0.54
CA CYS A 75 -8.40 8.25 -0.72
C CYS A 75 -9.76 8.23 -1.41
N ALA A 76 -10.13 9.33 -2.03
CA ALA A 76 -11.36 9.42 -2.78
C ALA A 76 -11.20 10.27 -4.03
N TRP A 77 -12.00 9.96 -5.03
CA TRP A 77 -12.17 10.80 -6.20
C TRP A 77 -13.66 11.00 -6.42
N PHE A 78 -14.03 12.18 -6.88
CA PHE A 78 -15.43 12.58 -6.94
C PHE A 78 -15.69 13.56 -8.07
N ASP A 79 -16.96 13.65 -8.43
CA ASP A 79 -17.53 14.69 -9.28
C ASP A 79 -18.78 15.29 -8.61
N GLU A 80 -19.61 15.99 -9.37
CA GLU A 80 -20.83 16.62 -8.85
C GLU A 80 -21.91 15.61 -8.44
N LYS A 81 -21.85 14.37 -8.94
CA LYS A 81 -22.90 13.35 -8.80
C LYS A 81 -22.42 12.12 -8.05
N THR A 82 -21.14 11.77 -8.15
CA THR A 82 -20.59 10.53 -7.61
C THR A 82 -19.38 10.79 -6.72
N TYR A 83 -19.25 9.94 -5.70
CA TYR A 83 -18.15 9.96 -4.73
C TYR A 83 -17.67 8.54 -4.52
N TYR A 84 -16.42 8.29 -4.84
CA TYR A 84 -15.78 6.98 -4.66
C TYR A 84 -14.68 7.08 -3.63
N GLU A 85 -14.65 6.13 -2.69
CA GLU A 85 -13.60 6.04 -1.68
C GLU A 85 -12.94 4.67 -1.65
N PHE A 86 -11.66 4.66 -1.26
CA PHE A 86 -10.93 3.44 -0.98
C PHE A 86 -9.85 3.65 0.07
N TYR A 87 -9.36 2.53 0.60
CA TYR A 87 -8.26 2.51 1.56
C TYR A 87 -6.94 2.20 0.83
N PRO A 88 -5.96 3.12 0.80
CA PRO A 88 -4.69 2.91 0.11
C PRO A 88 -3.91 1.73 0.68
N LEU A 89 -4.08 1.43 1.98
CA LEU A 89 -3.48 0.27 2.63
C LEU A 89 -3.84 -1.05 1.92
N HIS A 90 -5.08 -1.22 1.45
CA HIS A 90 -5.51 -2.45 0.79
C HIS A 90 -4.95 -2.60 -0.63
N VAL A 91 -4.58 -1.49 -1.26
CA VAL A 91 -3.94 -1.48 -2.58
C VAL A 91 -2.47 -1.92 -2.46
N VAL A 92 -1.77 -1.41 -1.45
CA VAL A 92 -0.35 -1.72 -1.20
C VAL A 92 -0.17 -3.12 -0.62
N TYR A 93 -1.03 -3.53 0.31
CA TYR A 93 -0.94 -4.83 0.95
C TYR A 93 -1.99 -5.80 0.42
N LYS A 94 -1.61 -6.65 -0.53
CA LYS A 94 -2.38 -7.86 -0.82
C LYS A 94 -2.33 -8.77 0.41
N LYS A 95 -3.48 -8.96 1.06
CA LYS A 95 -3.63 -10.02 2.08
C LYS A 95 -3.23 -11.34 1.43
N LYS A 96 -2.18 -12.00 1.95
CA LYS A 96 -1.90 -13.39 1.60
C LYS A 96 -3.12 -14.20 2.02
N GLN A 97 -3.96 -14.59 1.06
CA GLN A 97 -4.98 -15.58 1.36
C GLN A 97 -4.23 -16.84 1.77
N GLY A 98 -4.42 -17.28 3.02
CA GLY A 98 -3.78 -18.50 3.50
C GLY A 98 -4.13 -19.63 2.55
N ARG A 99 -3.13 -20.17 1.86
CA ARG A 99 -3.38 -21.19 0.85
C ARG A 99 -3.68 -22.48 1.59
N ARG A 100 -4.91 -22.99 1.49
CA ARG A 100 -5.23 -24.33 1.99
C ARG A 100 -4.37 -25.34 1.23
N LYS A 101 -3.63 -26.18 1.94
CA LYS A 101 -2.86 -27.28 1.35
C LYS A 101 -3.70 -28.54 1.40
N ASN A 102 -3.77 -29.26 0.28
CA ASN A 102 -4.33 -30.60 0.25
C ASN A 102 -3.24 -31.58 0.67
N ILE A 103 -3.41 -32.27 1.79
CA ILE A 103 -2.52 -33.35 2.23
C ILE A 103 -3.21 -34.68 1.93
N LYS A 104 -2.54 -35.55 1.16
CA LYS A 104 -2.99 -36.91 0.92
C LYS A 104 -2.50 -37.81 2.04
N THR A 105 -3.41 -38.54 2.66
CA THR A 105 -3.10 -39.55 3.69
C THR A 105 -3.72 -40.88 3.28
N LYS A 106 -3.47 -41.95 4.04
CA LYS A 106 -4.10 -43.27 3.81
C LYS A 106 -5.63 -43.23 3.94
N GLU A 107 -6.16 -42.30 4.73
CA GLU A 107 -7.59 -42.17 5.02
C GLU A 107 -8.33 -41.28 4.01
N GLY A 108 -7.62 -40.47 3.22
CA GLY A 108 -8.20 -39.56 2.25
C GLY A 108 -7.44 -38.23 2.11
N ILE A 109 -8.09 -37.25 1.46
CA ILE A 109 -7.52 -35.93 1.20
C ILE A 109 -8.03 -34.90 2.23
N TYR A 110 -7.10 -34.27 2.94
CA TYR A 110 -7.40 -33.25 3.94
C TYR A 110 -7.03 -31.86 3.45
N ARG A 111 -7.96 -30.90 3.60
CA ARG A 111 -7.73 -29.47 3.35
C ARG A 111 -7.28 -28.77 4.61
N LEU A 112 -5.96 -28.63 4.79
CA LEU A 112 -5.38 -27.99 5.97
C LEU A 112 -5.10 -26.51 5.73
N ASN A 113 -5.49 -25.66 6.68
CA ASN A 113 -5.09 -24.26 6.74
C ASN A 113 -3.63 -24.17 7.24
N GLU A 114 -2.81 -23.29 6.66
CA GLU A 114 -1.42 -23.08 7.12
C GLU A 114 -1.31 -22.54 8.55
N LYS A 115 -2.39 -21.95 9.09
CA LYS A 115 -2.44 -21.48 10.47
C LYS A 115 -2.91 -22.60 11.39
N ILE A 116 -1.98 -23.14 12.20
CA ILE A 116 -2.19 -24.24 13.15
C ILE A 116 -3.43 -24.02 14.05
N GLY A 117 -3.68 -22.77 14.49
CA GLY A 117 -4.82 -22.43 15.37
C GLY A 117 -6.18 -22.26 14.69
N ALA A 118 -6.30 -22.48 13.37
CA ALA A 118 -7.55 -22.30 12.61
C ALA A 118 -8.17 -23.63 12.13
N ILE A 119 -7.73 -24.75 12.70
CA ILE A 119 -8.27 -26.09 12.42
C ILE A 119 -9.52 -26.27 13.29
N LYS A 120 -10.71 -26.07 12.71
CA LYS A 120 -11.99 -26.24 13.43
C LYS A 120 -12.51 -27.67 13.36
N ASP A 121 -12.33 -28.35 12.22
CA ASP A 121 -12.75 -29.74 12.00
C ASP A 121 -11.87 -30.37 10.91
N MET A 122 -11.41 -31.60 11.11
CA MET A 122 -10.55 -32.34 10.18
C MET A 122 -11.26 -33.61 9.70
N LYS A 123 -12.24 -33.44 8.80
CA LYS A 123 -12.90 -34.57 8.12
C LYS A 123 -12.32 -34.75 6.71
N PRO A 124 -12.15 -35.98 6.23
CA PRO A 124 -11.66 -36.25 4.88
C PRO A 124 -12.63 -35.66 3.85
N THR A 125 -12.08 -35.07 2.79
CA THR A 125 -12.85 -34.35 1.76
C THR A 125 -13.09 -35.26 0.56
N ALA A 126 -13.75 -36.39 0.80
CA ALA A 126 -13.98 -37.49 -0.16
C ALA A 126 -12.69 -38.18 -0.70
#